data_AF-A0A1R1ALT6-F1
#
_entry.id   AF-A0A1R1ALT6-F1
#
_cell.length_a   1.000
_cell.length_b   1.000
_cell.length_c   1.000
_cell.angle_alpha   90.00
_cell.angle_beta   90.00
_cell.angle_gamma   90.00
#
_symmetry.space_group_name_H-M   'P 1'
#
loop_
_entity.id
_entity.type
_entity.pdbx_description
1 polymer ?
#
loop_
_entity_poly.entity_id
_entity_poly.type
_entity_poly.pdbx_seq_one_letter_code
_entity_poly.pdbx_strand_id
1 'polypeptide(L)' 'MSKVTDLISDEVIDYCANELCGKEIYFGQPVSKIGHELVCSGKCLIEKIGGVTVIAGREVRNQSEHEVTDPQL' A
#
# COMPACT_ATOMS: atom_id res chain seq x y z
N MET A 1 20.90 19.20 -25.57
CA MET A 1 20.14 18.23 -24.75
C MET A 1 20.49 16.83 -25.23
N SER A 2 21.49 16.21 -24.61
CA SER A 2 21.88 14.83 -24.93
C SER A 2 20.76 13.92 -24.42
N LYS A 3 20.10 13.18 -25.31
CA LYS A 3 19.14 12.14 -24.93
C LYS A 3 19.96 10.96 -24.42
N VAL A 4 20.24 10.96 -23.13
CA VAL A 4 20.68 9.74 -22.45
C VAL A 4 19.46 8.83 -22.41
N THR A 5 19.43 7.84 -23.29
CA THR A 5 18.58 6.67 -23.11
C THR A 5 19.19 5.89 -21.96
N ASP A 6 18.96 6.36 -20.74
CA ASP A 6 19.20 5.53 -19.57
C ASP A 6 18.29 4.32 -19.76
N LEU A 7 18.96 3.22 -20.08
CA LEU A 7 18.39 1.88 -20.09
C LEU A 7 17.52 1.80 -18.85
N ILE A 8 16.20 1.66 -19.04
CA ILE A 8 15.28 1.34 -17.97
C ILE A 8 15.89 0.13 -17.31
N SER A 9 16.50 0.34 -16.14
CA SER A 9 17.12 -0.73 -15.40
C SER A 9 15.96 -1.57 -14.90
N ASP A 10 15.73 -2.72 -15.54
CA ASP A 10 14.78 -3.74 -15.08
C ASP A 10 15.28 -4.43 -13.79
N GLU A 11 16.23 -3.82 -13.09
CA GLU A 11 16.69 -4.25 -11.79
C GLU A 11 15.59 -4.03 -10.74
N VAL A 12 15.08 -5.14 -10.23
CA VAL A 12 14.20 -5.17 -9.06
C VAL A 12 15.05 -4.90 -7.83
N ILE A 13 14.76 -3.81 -7.10
CA ILE A 13 15.43 -3.51 -5.81
C ILE A 13 14.62 -3.96 -4.60
N ASP A 14 13.31 -4.08 -4.71
CA ASP A 14 12.45 -4.50 -3.59
C ASP A 14 11.08 -4.99 -4.10
N TYR A 15 10.23 -5.43 -3.18
CA TYR A 15 8.84 -5.78 -3.41
C TYR A 15 7.92 -4.89 -2.57
N CYS A 16 6.76 -4.54 -3.11
CA CYS A 16 5.79 -3.72 -2.41
C CYS A 16 5.34 -4.37 -1.10
N ALA A 17 5.60 -3.72 0.03
CA ALA A 17 5.28 -4.20 1.37
C ALA A 17 3.77 -4.30 1.69
N ASN A 18 2.89 -3.88 0.78
CA ASN A 18 1.47 -4.25 0.85
C ASN A 18 1.33 -5.70 0.37
N GLU A 19 1.04 -6.60 1.31
CA GLU A 19 0.93 -8.06 1.10
C GLU A 19 -0.13 -8.45 0.06
N LEU A 20 -1.17 -7.61 -0.14
CA LEU A 20 -2.17 -7.83 -1.18
C LEU A 20 -1.67 -7.46 -2.58
N CYS A 21 -0.63 -6.62 -2.66
CA CYS A 21 -0.05 -6.15 -3.91
C CYS A 21 1.17 -6.97 -4.34
N GLY A 22 2.20 -7.05 -3.50
CA GLY A 22 3.41 -7.86 -3.72
C GLY A 22 4.21 -7.58 -5.01
N LYS A 23 3.95 -6.46 -5.70
CA LYS A 23 4.61 -6.13 -6.98
C LYS A 23 6.09 -5.79 -6.79
N GLU A 24 6.89 -6.15 -7.79
CA GLU A 24 8.28 -5.71 -7.93
C GLU A 24 8.38 -4.18 -8.00
N ILE A 25 9.43 -3.65 -7.39
CA ILE A 25 9.82 -2.24 -7.44
C ILE A 25 11.15 -2.14 -8.20
N TYR A 26 11.13 -1.39 -9.29
CA TYR A 26 12.29 -1.25 -10.19
C TYR A 26 13.09 0.02 -9.93
N PHE A 27 14.35 0.01 -10.34
CA PHE A 27 15.25 1.13 -10.12
C PHE A 27 14.74 2.41 -10.79
N GLY A 28 14.72 3.51 -10.03
CA GLY A 28 14.18 4.80 -10.48
C GLY A 28 12.65 4.92 -10.43
N GLN A 29 11.93 3.87 -10.02
CA GLN A 29 10.48 3.93 -9.84
C GLN A 29 10.11 4.86 -8.66
N PRO A 30 9.17 5.81 -8.83
CA PRO A 30 8.65 6.58 -7.71
C PRO A 30 7.84 5.68 -6.78
N VAL A 31 8.21 5.64 -5.50
CA VAL A 31 7.58 4.82 -4.46
C VAL A 31 7.33 5.64 -3.20
N SER A 32 6.49 5.12 -2.31
CA SER A 32 6.29 5.69 -0.97
C SER A 32 7.02 4.84 0.08
N LYS A 33 7.57 5.48 1.12
CA LYS A 33 8.29 4.82 2.21
C LYS A 33 7.53 4.96 3.52
N ILE A 34 7.37 3.87 4.26
CA ILE A 34 6.72 3.83 5.58
C ILE A 34 7.67 3.11 6.54
N GLY A 35 8.26 3.84 7.49
CA GLY A 35 9.32 3.28 8.33
C GLY A 35 10.49 2.77 7.49
N HIS A 36 10.70 1.46 7.49
CA HIS A 36 11.75 0.78 6.71
C HIS A 36 11.23 0.09 5.44
N GLU A 37 9.93 0.10 5.20
CA GLU A 37 9.28 -0.60 4.09
C GLU A 37 9.01 0.33 2.89
N LEU A 38 9.00 -0.24 1.68
CA LEU A 38 8.63 0.45 0.44
C LEU A 38 7.28 -0.04 -0.09
N VAL A 39 6.44 0.88 -0.60
CA VAL A 39 5.18 0.55 -1.28
C VAL A 39 5.12 1.22 -2.65
N CYS A 40 4.64 0.47 -3.64
CA CYS A 40 4.76 0.84 -5.05
C CYS A 40 3.81 1.96 -5.51
N SER A 41 2.83 2.35 -4.68
CA SER A 41 1.85 3.39 -5.02
C SER A 41 1.19 4.03 -3.79
N GLY A 42 0.61 5.22 -3.96
CA GLY A 42 -0.18 5.89 -2.92
C GLY A 42 -1.39 5.07 -2.47
N LYS A 43 -2.02 4.30 -3.38
CA LYS A 43 -3.11 3.38 -2.99
C LYS A 43 -2.62 2.33 -2.01
N CYS A 44 -1.47 1.70 -2.30
CA CYS A 44 -0.89 0.68 -1.41
C CYS A 44 -0.45 1.27 -0.07
N LEU A 45 0.02 2.52 -0.06
CA LEU A 45 0.30 3.27 1.18
C LEU A 45 -0.96 3.40 2.03
N ILE A 46 -2.05 3.93 1.46
CA ILE A 46 -3.32 4.15 2.18
C ILE A 46 -3.86 2.83 2.73
N GLU A 47 -3.87 1.75 1.94
CA GLU A 47 -4.27 0.42 2.39
C GLU A 47 -3.41 -0.11 3.54
N LYS A 48 -2.07 0.01 3.44
CA LYS A 48 -1.12 -0.49 4.45
C LYS A 48 -1.26 0.25 5.80
N ILE A 49 -1.63 1.54 5.80
CA ILE A 49 -1.89 2.30 7.03
C ILE A 49 -3.32 2.13 7.56
N GLY A 50 -4.11 1.20 7.00
CA GLY A 50 -5.50 0.97 7.38
C GLY A 50 -6.48 2.05 6.92
N GLY A 51 -6.06 2.91 6.00
CA GLY A 51 -6.90 3.93 5.40
C GLY A 51 -7.90 3.31 4.42
N VAL A 52 -9.13 3.83 4.45
CA VAL A 52 -10.19 3.45 3.52
C VAL A 52 -10.64 4.66 2.72
N THR A 53 -10.97 4.43 1.45
CA THR A 53 -11.57 5.47 0.61
C THR A 53 -13.08 5.47 0.82
N VAL A 54 -13.63 6.59 1.25
CA VAL A 54 -15.08 6.79 1.42
C VAL A 54 -15.56 7.92 0.52
N ILE A 55 -16.84 7.88 0.15
CA ILE A 55 -17.49 9.00 -0.53
C ILE A 55 -17.91 9.99 0.55
N ALA A 56 -17.48 11.25 0.43
CA ALA A 56 -17.88 12.30 1.36
C ALA A 56 -19.41 12.38 1.48
N GLY A 57 -19.92 12.30 2.71
CA GLY A 57 -21.36 12.30 2.99
C GLY A 57 -22.06 10.94 2.85
N ARG A 58 -21.34 9.85 2.57
CA ARG A 58 -21.88 8.48 2.66
C ARG A 58 -21.19 7.73 3.80
N GLU A 59 -21.94 7.43 4.86
CA GLU A 59 -21.45 6.59 5.95
C GLU A 59 -21.19 5.16 5.45
N VAL A 60 -19.98 4.66 5.67
CA VAL A 60 -19.66 3.24 5.51
C VAL A 60 -19.74 2.64 6.91
N ARG A 61 -20.77 1.83 7.18
CA ARG A 61 -20.86 1.06 8.43
C ARG A 61 -19.72 0.05 8.44
N ASN A 62 -18.69 0.27 9.26
CA ASN A 62 -17.64 -0.72 9.49
C ASN A 62 -18.27 -1.92 10.21
N GLN A 63 -18.35 -3.07 9.53
CA GLN A 63 -18.81 -4.34 10.12
C GLN A 63 -17.69 -4.99 10.93
N SER A 64 -17.23 -4.33 12.00
CA SER A 64 -16.29 -4.96 12.92
C SER A 64 -16.57 -4.56 14.36
N GLU A 65 -17.75 -4.92 14.85
CA GLU A 65 -17.94 -5.22 16.26
C GLU A 65 -18.00 -6.74 16.37
N HIS A 66 -16.86 -7.36 16.72
CA HIS A 66 -16.89 -8.69 17.32
C HIS A 66 -17.55 -8.52 18.69
N GLU A 67 -18.84 -8.79 18.75
CA GLU A 67 -19.59 -8.94 19.98
C GLU A 67 -19.06 -10.20 20.68
N VAL A 68 -18.03 -10.03 21.53
CA VAL A 68 -17.60 -11.05 22.48
C VAL A 68 -18.72 -11.19 23.49
N THR A 69 -19.66 -12.10 23.23
CA THR A 69 -20.59 -12.57 24.23
C THR A 69 -19.80 -13.42 25.23
N ASP A 70 -19.46 -12.80 26.35
CA ASP A 70 -18.93 -13.44 27.55
C ASP A 70 -19.96 -14.47 28.05
N PRO A 71 -19.71 -15.79 27.98
CA PRO A 71 -20.57 -16.76 28.64
C PRO A 71 -20.12 -16.82 30.10
N GLN A 72 -20.78 -16.05 30.95
CA GLN A 72 -20.77 -16.33 32.38
C GLN A 72 -21.30 -17.75 32.62
N LEU A 73 -20.41 -18.66 33.03
CA LEU A 73 -20.73 -19.72 33.98
C LEU A 73 -19.49 -20.12 34.80
#